data_AF-A0A9W6VCF9-F1
#
_entry.id   AF-A0A9W6VCF9-F1
#
_cell.length_a   1.000
_cell.length_b   1.000
_cell.length_c   1.000
_cell.angle_alpha   90.00
_cell.angle_beta   90.00
_cell.angle_gamma   90.00
#
_symmetry.space_group_name_H-M   'P 1'
#
loop_
_entity.id
_entity.type
_entity.pdbx_description
1 polymer ?
#
loop_
_entity_poly.entity_id
_entity_poly.type
_entity_poly.pdbx_seq_one_letter_code
_entity_poly.pdbx_strand_id
1 'polypeptide(L)'
;MSDETIDVGDGLKVPARLEITELYRRGYSVEIAASYSAESGSYEAGRVVVDRGKDGPEITGELLRLITVAKLLRRGVLETFWWSIQDRPPANARDDGPTPEVLRWVARLYRLALLSGDAPTQAVAEGLGVPRSTAARWATRARDQGLLTVSDPRGGRRV
;
A
#
# COMPACT_ATOMS: atom_id res chain seq x y z
N MET A 1 18.89 -1.19 14.61
CA MET A 1 17.63 -1.37 15.36
C MET A 1 16.87 -2.45 14.65
N SER A 2 16.48 -3.53 15.34
CA SER A 2 15.73 -4.63 14.72
C SER A 2 14.34 -4.12 14.32
N ASP A 3 14.07 -4.05 13.02
CA ASP A 3 12.72 -3.78 12.52
C ASP A 3 11.83 -4.96 12.92
N GLU A 4 11.03 -4.75 13.96
CA GLU A 4 9.96 -5.66 14.32
C GLU A 4 9.06 -5.85 13.11
N THR A 5 8.83 -7.10 12.71
CA THR A 5 7.95 -7.44 11.59
C THR A 5 6.66 -8.03 12.10
N ILE A 6 5.55 -7.64 11.49
CA ILE A 6 4.19 -8.06 11.80
C ILE A 6 3.69 -8.95 10.66
N ASP A 7 3.13 -10.10 11.01
CA ASP A 7 2.36 -10.91 10.09
C ASP A 7 0.98 -10.28 9.90
N VAL A 8 0.70 -9.84 8.68
CA VAL A 8 -0.58 -9.21 8.32
C VAL A 8 -1.51 -10.22 7.61
N GLY A 9 -1.12 -11.50 7.62
CA GLY A 9 -1.77 -12.68 7.05
C GLY A 9 -1.30 -13.02 5.63
N ASP A 10 -1.96 -13.96 4.93
CA ASP A 10 -1.73 -14.44 3.54
C ASP A 10 -0.24 -14.51 3.11
N GLY A 11 0.61 -14.97 4.03
CA GLY A 11 2.04 -15.13 3.80
C GLY A 11 2.83 -13.83 3.74
N LEU A 12 2.26 -12.73 4.24
CA LEU A 12 2.86 -11.42 4.17
C LEU A 12 3.32 -10.91 5.54
N LYS A 13 4.59 -10.50 5.59
CA LYS A 13 5.19 -9.81 6.72
C LYS A 13 5.60 -8.41 6.32
N VAL A 14 5.31 -7.45 7.18
CA VAL A 14 5.63 -6.04 6.97
C VAL A 14 6.27 -5.48 8.22
N PRO A 15 7.13 -4.45 8.15
CA PRO A 15 7.68 -3.85 9.35
C PRO A 15 6.58 -3.15 10.16
N ALA A 16 6.65 -3.21 11.49
CA ALA A 16 5.70 -2.55 12.38
C ALA A 16 5.68 -1.03 12.18
N ARG A 17 6.81 -0.46 11.74
CA ARG A 17 7.02 0.96 11.50
C ARG A 17 7.67 1.20 10.15
N LEU A 18 7.35 2.33 9.54
CA LEU A 18 7.96 2.82 8.32
C LEU A 18 8.46 4.24 8.55
N GLU A 19 9.69 4.48 8.13
CA GLU A 19 10.25 5.82 8.00
C GLU A 19 10.42 6.12 6.51
N ILE A 20 9.79 7.19 6.05
CA ILE A 20 9.77 7.58 4.64
C ILE A 20 10.40 8.95 4.55
N THR A 21 11.48 9.06 3.78
CA THR A 21 12.15 10.34 3.51
C THR A 21 12.00 10.69 2.03
N GLU A 22 11.61 11.93 1.75
CA GLU A 22 11.55 12.48 0.41
C GLU A 22 12.27 13.81 0.33
N LEU A 23 13.11 13.96 -0.71
CA LEU A 23 13.80 15.22 -1.02
C LEU A 23 13.09 15.91 -2.18
N TYR A 24 12.62 17.12 -1.94
CA TYR A 24 11.98 17.92 -2.97
C TYR A 24 13.00 18.83 -3.65
N ARG A 25 12.91 18.94 -4.97
CA ARG A 25 13.80 19.77 -5.82
C ARG A 25 13.87 21.25 -5.42
N ARG A 26 12.92 21.72 -4.62
CA ARG A 26 12.86 23.09 -4.10
C ARG A 26 13.63 23.27 -2.78
N GLY A 27 14.43 22.29 -2.36
CA GLY A 27 15.31 22.43 -1.20
C GLY A 27 14.61 22.22 0.15
N TYR A 28 13.61 21.32 0.21
CA TYR A 28 13.04 20.86 1.47
C TYR A 28 13.02 19.33 1.50
N SER A 29 13.09 18.77 2.71
CA SER A 29 12.89 17.35 2.98
C SER A 29 11.58 17.13 3.71
N VAL A 30 10.97 15.98 3.47
CA VAL A 30 9.82 15.51 4.22
C VAL A 30 10.16 14.15 4.79
N GLU A 31 9.96 14.00 6.09
CA GLU A 31 10.08 12.73 6.80
C GLU A 31 8.72 12.34 7.36
N ILE A 32 8.31 11.09 7.15
CA ILE A 32 7.08 10.53 7.68
C ILE A 32 7.42 9.31 8.49
N ALA A 33 6.97 9.28 9.74
CA ALA A 33 6.96 8.07 10.56
C ALA A 33 5.53 7.53 10.60
N ALA A 34 5.36 6.29 10.13
CA ALA A 34 4.09 5.59 10.11
C ALA A 34 4.18 4.29 10.90
N SER A 35 3.07 3.86 11.48
CA SER A 35 2.94 2.58 12.18
C SER A 35 1.77 1.80 11.61
N TYR A 36 1.91 0.47 11.55
CA TYR A 36 0.80 -0.38 11.15
C TYR A 36 -0.27 -0.40 12.26
N SER A 37 -1.52 -0.19 11.88
CA SER A 37 -2.69 -0.28 12.74
C SER A 37 -3.49 -1.53 12.39
N ALA A 38 -3.58 -2.47 13.34
CA ALA A 38 -4.39 -3.68 13.17
C ALA A 38 -5.89 -3.38 13.12
N GLU A 39 -6.32 -2.26 13.74
CA GLU A 39 -7.72 -1.81 13.73
C GLU A 39 -8.13 -1.35 12.32
N SER A 40 -7.33 -0.50 11.67
CA SER A 40 -7.63 -0.02 10.32
C SER A 40 -7.11 -0.94 9.21
N GLY A 41 -6.26 -1.91 9.56
CA GLY A 41 -5.57 -2.80 8.62
C GLY A 41 -4.57 -2.07 7.70
N SER A 42 -4.12 -0.87 8.09
CA SER A 42 -3.31 0.01 7.25
C SER A 42 -2.22 0.75 8.02
N TYR A 43 -1.25 1.32 7.30
CA TYR A 43 -0.27 2.22 7.90
C TYR A 43 -0.87 3.60 8.16
N GLU A 44 -0.67 4.09 9.37
CA GLU A 44 -1.11 5.41 9.81
C GLU A 44 0.10 6.30 10.09
N ALA A 45 0.15 7.47 9.44
CA ALA A 45 1.19 8.46 9.75
C ALA A 45 0.94 9.06 11.14
N GLY A 46 1.87 8.84 12.07
CA GLY A 46 1.85 9.45 13.40
C GLY A 46 2.67 10.74 13.47
N ARG A 47 3.62 10.94 12.55
CA ARG A 47 4.49 12.12 12.51
C ARG A 47 4.85 12.47 11.08
N VAL A 48 4.76 13.76 10.75
CA VAL A 48 5.27 14.35 9.51
C VAL A 48 6.17 15.51 9.88
N VAL A 49 7.41 15.48 9.44
CA VAL A 49 8.40 16.54 9.60
C VAL A 49 8.70 17.12 8.24
N VAL A 50 8.75 18.45 8.17
CA VAL A 50 9.16 19.16 6.97
C VAL A 50 10.31 20.07 7.35
N ASP A 51 11.48 19.82 6.79
CA ASP A 51 12.67 20.61 7.06
C ASP A 51 13.03 21.45 5.85
N ARG A 52 13.33 22.71 6.13
CA ARG A 52 13.83 23.65 5.14
C ARG A 52 15.33 23.41 4.98
N GLY A 53 15.74 23.04 3.78
CA GLY A 53 17.15 23.00 3.42
C GLY A 53 17.79 24.39 3.45
N LYS A 54 19.13 24.43 3.47
CA LYS A 54 19.91 25.66 3.68
C LYS A 54 19.49 26.85 2.81
N ASP A 55 19.18 26.58 1.54
CA ASP A 55 18.79 27.59 0.55
C ASP A 55 17.32 27.41 0.07
N GLY A 56 16.53 26.63 0.82
CA GLY A 56 15.12 26.39 0.50
C GLY A 56 14.25 27.62 0.80
N PRO A 57 13.12 27.80 0.09
CA PRO A 57 12.16 28.85 0.41
C PRO A 57 11.55 28.61 1.81
N GLU A 58 10.93 29.64 2.38
CA GLU A 58 10.16 29.52 3.62
C GLU A 58 9.11 28.40 3.50
N ILE A 59 8.93 27.63 4.58
CA ILE A 59 7.85 26.65 4.68
C ILE A 59 6.56 27.41 4.96
N THR A 60 5.68 27.47 3.97
CA THR A 60 4.37 28.13 4.08
C THR A 60 3.24 27.11 4.15
N GLY A 61 2.06 27.55 4.62
CA GLY A 61 0.86 26.71 4.59
C GLY A 61 0.47 26.26 3.18
N GLU A 62 0.79 27.04 2.14
CA GLU A 62 0.58 26.65 0.75
C GLU A 62 1.50 25.48 0.36
N LEU A 63 2.79 25.53 0.73
CA LEU A 63 3.73 24.44 0.51
C LEU A 63 3.30 23.17 1.23
N LEU A 64 2.87 23.28 2.48
CA LEU A 64 2.42 22.11 3.26
C LEU A 64 1.23 21.41 2.59
N ARG A 65 0.31 22.14 1.96
CA ARG A 65 -0.83 21.55 1.22
C ARG A 65 -0.41 20.77 -0.02
N LEU A 66 0.75 21.07 -0.59
CA LEU A 66 1.29 20.32 -1.73
C LEU A 66 1.90 18.98 -1.30
N ILE A 67 2.25 18.82 -0.01
CA ILE A 67 2.78 17.57 0.53
C ILE A 67 1.62 16.60 0.75
N THR A 68 1.42 15.71 -0.22
CA THR A 68 0.38 14.68 -0.13
C THR A 68 0.89 13.50 0.70
N VAL A 69 0.66 13.53 2.02
CA VAL A 69 1.04 12.46 2.97
C VAL A 69 0.59 11.09 2.47
N ALA A 70 -0.66 10.95 2.01
CA ALA A 70 -1.18 9.70 1.48
C ALA A 70 -0.35 9.15 0.30
N LYS A 71 0.12 10.02 -0.60
CA LYS A 71 0.95 9.62 -1.75
C LYS A 71 2.33 9.15 -1.30
N LEU A 72 2.92 9.84 -0.32
CA LEU A 72 4.22 9.48 0.24
C LEU A 72 4.13 8.15 1.02
N LEU A 73 3.10 7.98 1.85
CA LEU A 73 2.81 6.71 2.54
C LEU A 73 2.66 5.56 1.56
N ARG A 74 1.79 5.72 0.55
CA ARG A 74 1.60 4.72 -0.51
C ARG A 74 2.93 4.32 -1.14
N ARG A 75 3.76 5.31 -1.52
CA ARG A 75 5.08 5.04 -2.10
C ARG A 75 5.97 4.25 -1.13
N GLY A 76 6.08 4.68 0.12
CA GLY A 76 6.91 4.00 1.13
C GLY A 76 6.46 2.56 1.36
N VAL A 77 5.15 2.32 1.51
CA VAL A 77 4.60 0.97 1.64
C VAL A 77 4.94 0.13 0.40
N LEU A 78 4.75 0.66 -0.81
CA LEU A 78 5.10 -0.03 -2.05
C LEU A 78 6.59 -0.37 -2.12
N GLU A 79 7.48 0.57 -1.81
CA GLU A 79 8.94 0.39 -1.88
C GLU A 79 9.42 -0.67 -0.89
N THR A 80 8.97 -0.62 0.37
CA THR A 80 9.28 -1.64 1.37
C THR A 80 8.76 -3.01 0.94
N PHE A 81 7.57 -3.04 0.39
CA PHE A 81 6.89 -4.28 0.03
C PHE A 81 7.47 -4.95 -1.22
N TRP A 82 7.82 -4.18 -2.24
CA TRP A 82 8.27 -4.74 -3.52
C TRP A 82 9.58 -5.51 -3.37
N TRP A 83 10.40 -5.17 -2.37
CA TRP A 83 11.59 -5.95 -2.01
C TRP A 83 11.27 -7.28 -1.31
N SER A 84 10.09 -7.40 -0.69
CA SER A 84 9.66 -8.62 0.01
C SER A 84 9.01 -9.66 -0.90
N ILE A 85 8.48 -9.25 -2.07
CA ILE A 85 7.90 -10.18 -3.04
C ILE A 85 9.02 -10.77 -3.90
N GLN A 86 9.25 -12.08 -3.78
CA GLN A 86 10.23 -12.80 -4.60
C GLN A 86 9.72 -13.14 -6.01
N ASP A 87 8.40 -13.24 -6.18
CA ASP A 87 7.77 -13.54 -7.47
C ASP A 87 7.58 -12.27 -8.31
N ARG A 88 7.52 -12.43 -9.64
CA ARG A 88 7.08 -11.37 -10.55
C ARG A 88 5.58 -11.45 -10.80
N PRO A 89 4.91 -10.32 -11.12
CA PRO A 89 3.52 -10.36 -11.54
C PRO A 89 3.39 -11.16 -12.84
N PRO A 90 2.31 -11.96 -13.00
CA PRO A 90 2.06 -12.72 -14.22
C PRO A 90 1.92 -11.76 -15.40
N ALA A 91 2.72 -11.99 -16.45
CA ALA A 91 2.83 -11.08 -17.58
C ALA A 91 1.51 -10.90 -18.35
N ASN A 92 0.69 -11.95 -18.44
CA ASN A 92 -0.54 -11.99 -19.21
C ASN A 92 -1.77 -12.32 -18.34
N ALA A 93 -1.82 -11.82 -17.10
CA ALA A 93 -2.90 -12.11 -16.15
C ALA A 93 -4.31 -11.98 -16.73
N ARG A 94 -4.52 -10.97 -17.59
CA ARG A 94 -5.78 -10.71 -18.28
C ARG A 94 -6.20 -11.85 -19.21
N ASP A 95 -5.25 -12.44 -19.92
CA ASP A 95 -5.50 -13.48 -20.94
C ASP A 95 -5.52 -14.86 -20.30
N ASP A 96 -4.66 -15.10 -19.32
CA ASP A 96 -4.54 -16.37 -18.59
C ASP A 96 -5.77 -16.65 -17.69
N GLY A 97 -6.46 -15.58 -17.27
CA GLY A 97 -7.59 -15.68 -16.36
C GLY A 97 -7.18 -16.01 -14.91
N PRO A 98 -8.11 -16.44 -14.03
CA PRO A 98 -7.85 -16.62 -12.60
C PRO A 98 -7.11 -17.94 -12.30
N THR A 99 -5.89 -18.09 -12.82
CA THR A 99 -4.99 -19.19 -12.47
C THR A 99 -4.56 -19.09 -10.99
N PRO A 100 -4.06 -20.18 -10.37
CA PRO A 100 -3.58 -20.11 -8.98
C PRO A 100 -2.50 -19.03 -8.76
N GLU A 101 -1.65 -18.79 -9.75
CA GLU A 101 -0.65 -17.73 -9.70
C GLU A 101 -1.28 -16.34 -9.74
N VAL A 102 -2.22 -16.12 -10.67
CA VAL A 102 -2.96 -14.86 -10.77
C VAL A 102 -3.73 -14.58 -9.49
N LEU A 103 -4.36 -15.58 -8.88
CA LEU A 103 -5.11 -15.41 -7.63
C LEU A 103 -4.20 -15.11 -6.42
N ARG A 104 -2.98 -15.65 -6.38
CA ARG A 104 -1.97 -15.21 -5.37
C ARG A 104 -1.61 -13.74 -5.56
N TRP A 105 -1.46 -13.30 -6.80
CA TRP A 105 -1.21 -11.88 -7.10
C TRP A 105 -2.39 -10.98 -6.79
N VAL A 106 -3.62 -11.44 -7.01
CA VAL A 106 -4.83 -10.76 -6.56
C VAL A 106 -4.79 -10.53 -5.05
N ALA A 107 -4.49 -11.57 -4.26
CA ALA A 107 -4.39 -11.44 -2.80
C ALA A 107 -3.29 -10.43 -2.38
N ARG A 108 -2.10 -10.51 -3.00
CA ARG A 108 -0.98 -9.59 -2.73
C ARG A 108 -1.33 -8.14 -3.05
N LEU A 109 -1.87 -7.85 -4.23
CA LEU A 109 -2.25 -6.49 -4.63
C LEU A 109 -3.39 -5.95 -3.76
N TYR A 110 -4.35 -6.80 -3.40
CA TYR A 110 -5.44 -6.43 -2.50
C TYR A 110 -4.91 -6.02 -1.13
N ARG A 111 -4.02 -6.83 -0.56
CA ARG A 111 -3.32 -6.57 0.71
C ARG A 111 -2.51 -5.28 0.68
N LEU A 112 -1.72 -5.09 -0.36
CA LEU A 112 -0.87 -3.92 -0.53
C LEU A 112 -1.69 -2.62 -0.58
N ALA A 113 -2.84 -2.68 -1.25
CA ALA A 113 -3.78 -1.57 -1.28
C ALA A 113 -4.38 -1.29 0.11
N LEU A 114 -4.79 -2.32 0.86
CA LEU A 114 -5.26 -2.13 2.23
C LEU A 114 -4.20 -1.48 3.11
N LEU A 115 -2.96 -1.98 3.07
CA LEU A 115 -1.83 -1.44 3.82
C LEU A 115 -1.58 0.05 3.52
N SER A 116 -1.81 0.46 2.27
CA SER A 116 -1.63 1.83 1.80
C SER A 116 -2.87 2.71 1.99
N GLY A 117 -3.99 2.16 2.45
CA GLY A 117 -5.27 2.86 2.55
C GLY A 117 -6.01 3.05 1.23
N ASP A 118 -5.57 2.40 0.15
CA ASP A 118 -6.16 2.48 -1.19
C ASP A 118 -7.39 1.56 -1.33
N ALA A 119 -8.23 1.83 -2.35
CA ALA A 119 -9.36 0.98 -2.69
C ALA A 119 -8.87 -0.37 -3.28
N PRO A 120 -9.04 -1.51 -2.59
CA PRO A 120 -8.27 -2.70 -2.90
C PRO A 120 -8.70 -3.40 -4.19
N THR A 121 -10.00 -3.41 -4.48
CA THR A 121 -10.49 -3.95 -5.77
C THR A 121 -10.02 -3.12 -6.97
N GLN A 122 -9.87 -1.81 -6.79
CA GLN A 122 -9.37 -0.93 -7.84
C GLN A 122 -7.90 -1.19 -8.10
N ALA A 123 -7.09 -1.33 -7.05
CA ALA A 123 -5.67 -1.63 -7.17
C ALA A 123 -5.41 -2.98 -7.86
N VAL A 124 -6.21 -4.01 -7.57
CA VAL A 124 -6.14 -5.30 -8.29
C VAL A 124 -6.46 -5.13 -9.77
N ALA A 125 -7.51 -4.35 -10.10
CA ALA A 125 -7.91 -4.10 -11.48
C ALA A 125 -6.79 -3.41 -12.29
N GLU A 126 -6.21 -2.36 -11.73
CA GLU A 126 -5.10 -1.61 -12.33
C GLU A 126 -3.83 -2.46 -12.44
N GLY A 127 -3.46 -3.16 -11.36
CA GLY A 127 -2.23 -3.96 -11.32
C GLY A 127 -2.24 -5.17 -12.27
N LEU A 128 -3.41 -5.72 -12.60
CA LEU A 128 -3.55 -6.86 -13.51
C LEU A 128 -4.12 -6.48 -14.89
N GLY A 129 -4.43 -5.20 -15.13
CA GLY A 129 -4.98 -4.73 -16.40
C GLY A 129 -6.36 -5.29 -16.73
N VAL A 130 -7.20 -5.57 -15.73
CA VAL A 130 -8.53 -6.17 -15.87
C VAL A 130 -9.66 -5.23 -15.44
N PRO A 131 -10.90 -5.42 -15.92
CA PRO A 131 -12.05 -4.64 -15.44
C PRO A 131 -12.26 -4.80 -13.92
N ARG A 132 -12.73 -3.74 -13.26
CA ARG A 132 -13.01 -3.74 -11.80
C ARG A 132 -13.95 -4.87 -11.37
N SER A 133 -14.97 -5.20 -12.16
CA SER A 133 -15.89 -6.30 -11.88
C SER A 133 -15.24 -7.68 -12.00
N THR A 134 -14.21 -7.82 -12.84
CA THR A 134 -13.36 -9.02 -12.94
C THR A 134 -12.46 -9.13 -11.72
N ALA A 135 -11.78 -8.03 -11.35
CA ALA A 135 -10.97 -7.97 -10.13
C ALA A 135 -11.75 -8.32 -8.86
N ALA A 136 -12.99 -7.81 -8.74
CA ALA A 136 -13.87 -8.15 -7.61
C ALA A 136 -14.17 -9.66 -7.55
N ARG A 137 -14.53 -10.26 -8.69
CA ARG A 137 -14.80 -11.70 -8.80
C ARG A 137 -13.56 -12.54 -8.50
N TRP A 138 -12.40 -12.12 -8.96
CA TRP A 138 -11.15 -12.80 -8.67
C TRP A 138 -10.74 -12.67 -7.21
N ALA A 139 -11.00 -11.51 -6.57
CA ALA A 139 -10.80 -11.36 -5.14
C ALA A 139 -11.69 -12.31 -4.35
N THR A 140 -12.97 -12.46 -4.71
CA THR A 140 -13.85 -13.48 -4.12
C THR A 140 -13.27 -14.88 -4.30
N ARG A 141 -12.83 -15.24 -5.51
CA ARG A 141 -12.24 -16.55 -5.80
C ARG A 141 -10.95 -16.82 -5.01
N ALA A 142 -10.13 -15.80 -4.80
CA ALA A 142 -8.94 -15.89 -3.94
C ALA A 142 -9.32 -16.13 -2.47
N ARG A 143 -10.42 -15.52 -1.97
CA ARG A 143 -10.96 -15.82 -0.63
C ARG A 143 -11.47 -17.24 -0.52
N ASP A 144 -12.23 -17.71 -1.52
CA ASP A 144 -12.77 -19.07 -1.55
C ASP A 144 -11.66 -20.13 -1.51
N GLN A 145 -10.46 -19.79 -2.01
CA GLN A 145 -9.26 -20.64 -1.98
C GLN A 145 -8.38 -20.44 -0.72
N GLY A 146 -8.79 -19.59 0.22
CA GLY A 146 -8.01 -19.26 1.41
C GLY A 146 -6.73 -18.46 1.13
N LEU A 147 -6.58 -17.91 -0.09
CA LEU A 147 -5.43 -17.09 -0.48
C LEU A 147 -5.56 -15.64 -0.01
N LEU A 148 -6.78 -15.18 0.26
CA LEU A 148 -7.07 -13.84 0.75
C LEU A 148 -7.93 -13.96 2.02
N THR A 149 -7.37 -13.69 3.19
CA THR A 149 -8.08 -13.81 4.47
C THR A 149 -8.53 -12.46 5.03
N VAL A 150 -8.04 -11.35 4.48
CA VAL A 150 -8.38 -10.01 4.96
C VAL A 150 -9.57 -9.38 4.24
N SER A 151 -10.31 -8.58 5.00
CA SER A 151 -11.38 -7.71 4.54
C SER A 151 -11.00 -6.25 4.73
N ASP A 152 -11.50 -5.38 3.85
CA ASP A 152 -11.42 -3.94 4.06
C ASP A 152 -12.32 -3.52 5.22
N PRO A 153 -11.80 -3.04 6.37
CA PRO A 153 -12.61 -2.61 7.49
C PRO A 153 -13.52 -1.42 7.12
N ARG A 154 -13.13 -0.62 6.12
CA ARG A 154 -13.90 0.54 5.64
C ARG A 154 -15.06 0.15 4.73
N GLY A 155 -15.04 -1.08 4.19
CA GLY A 155 -16.08 -1.61 3.32
C GLY A 155 -17.29 -2.18 4.07
N GLY A 156 -17.23 -2.24 5.40
CA GLY A 156 -18.37 -2.57 6.25
C GLY A 156 -19.51 -1.59 6.01
N ARG A 157 -20.67 -2.13 5.62
CA ARG A 157 -21.93 -1.39 5.40
C ARG A 157 -22.12 -0.37 6.54
N ARG A 158 -22.17 0.93 6.20
CA ARG A 158 -22.77 1.94 7.08
C ARG A 158 -24.16 1.41 7.43
N VAL A 159 -24.34 1.01 8.69
CA VAL A 159 -25.65 0.68 9.26
C VAL A 159 -26.46 1.96 9.36
#